data_AF-A0AA35S7X3-F1
#
_entry.id   AF-A0AA35S7X3-F1
#
_cell.length_a   1.000
_cell.length_b   1.000
_cell.length_c   1.000
_cell.angle_alpha   90.00
_cell.angle_beta   90.00
_cell.angle_gamma   90.00
#
_symmetry.space_group_name_H-M   'P 1'
#
loop_
_entity.id
_entity.type
_entity.pdbx_description
1 polymer ?
#
loop_
_entity_poly.entity_id
_entity_poly.type
_entity_poly.pdbx_seq_one_letter_code
_entity_poly.pdbx_strand_id
1 'polypeptide(L)'
;MAGRGEPVEALPETTGDHKVPNGVEEEWKPANLTAEGVREWQKLGCLCPVHIGETVCFFCVDCMQACCTVCGMTDHYNHQKKHRGEAIPDGQFGHTGLFFPPDFIVQGVLKSLNEDLQHVDIHTPKASERVKQCISSHQTALAAQKRSLIDHINAVKKARLKYLQRQQKHLHKTFEELTATRAHIQKYTDSDDDFSFLASEKETTRRVAELNERCSKMVLPTEEDWGLDKIRVVRNGQYVEVNRGRRPPPRPPRPGVKTLQDPTFRATSVKLHFSLEPDMFAAFVRACCQELGEKYWLRVQ
;
A
#
# COMPACT_ATOMS: atom_id res chain seq x y z
N MET A 1 -26.03 33.19 -38.23
CA MET A 1 -24.86 32.37 -38.62
C MET A 1 -25.11 30.98 -38.05
N ALA A 2 -25.94 30.10 -38.61
CA ALA A 2 -26.00 29.54 -39.97
C ALA A 2 -24.69 28.84 -40.36
N GLY A 3 -24.66 27.51 -40.15
CA GLY A 3 -23.65 26.56 -40.63
C GLY A 3 -24.13 25.14 -40.29
N ARG A 4 -24.95 24.52 -41.16
CA ARG A 4 -24.59 23.42 -42.10
C ARG A 4 -24.05 22.20 -41.33
N GLY A 5 -24.73 21.04 -41.20
CA GLY A 5 -25.75 20.43 -42.04
C GLY A 5 -25.10 19.59 -43.15
N GLU A 6 -24.59 18.41 -42.81
CA GLU A 6 -24.16 17.39 -43.79
C GLU A 6 -25.16 16.21 -43.77
N PRO A 7 -25.66 15.77 -44.94
CA PRO A 7 -26.59 14.66 -45.06
C PRO A 7 -25.84 13.33 -45.19
N VAL A 8 -26.27 12.31 -44.43
CA VAL A 8 -25.82 10.93 -44.60
C VAL A 8 -26.70 10.27 -45.67
N GLU A 9 -26.09 9.84 -46.76
CA GLU A 9 -26.73 9.14 -47.87
C GLU A 9 -27.32 7.79 -47.42
N ALA A 10 -28.59 7.58 -47.75
CA ALA A 10 -29.30 6.32 -47.57
C ALA A 10 -28.89 5.32 -48.65
N LEU A 11 -28.50 4.11 -48.24
CA LEU A 11 -28.26 2.96 -49.12
C LEU A 11 -29.61 2.37 -49.59
N PRO A 12 -29.72 1.95 -50.86
CA PRO A 12 -30.97 1.41 -51.39
C PRO A 12 -31.22 -0.03 -50.94
N GLU A 13 -32.46 -0.25 -50.49
CA GLU A 13 -33.07 -1.55 -50.24
C GLU A 13 -33.12 -2.36 -51.55
N THR A 14 -32.64 -3.60 -51.50
CA THR A 14 -32.81 -4.57 -52.59
C THR A 14 -33.77 -5.67 -52.16
N THR A 15 -35.07 -5.43 -52.36
CA THR A 15 -36.10 -6.47 -52.32
C THR A 15 -36.10 -7.19 -53.67
N GLY A 16 -35.36 -8.31 -53.75
CA GLY A 16 -35.40 -9.22 -54.89
C GLY A 16 -36.45 -10.31 -54.69
N ASP A 17 -37.65 -10.08 -55.18
CA ASP A 17 -38.67 -11.12 -55.34
C ASP A 17 -38.25 -12.11 -56.44
N HIS A 18 -37.80 -13.29 -56.05
CA HIS A 18 -37.71 -14.45 -56.96
C HIS A 18 -38.79 -15.47 -56.61
N LYS A 19 -39.92 -15.36 -57.32
CA LYS A 19 -40.86 -16.46 -57.53
C LYS A 19 -40.14 -17.61 -58.25
N VAL A 20 -39.99 -18.74 -57.58
CA VAL A 20 -39.68 -20.02 -58.23
C VAL A 20 -41.01 -20.71 -58.57
N PRO A 21 -41.28 -21.05 -59.84
CA PRO A 21 -42.48 -21.80 -60.20
C PRO A 21 -42.36 -23.25 -59.73
N ASN A 22 -43.38 -23.71 -59.00
CA ASN A 22 -43.65 -25.12 -58.75
C ASN A 22 -43.99 -25.82 -60.06
N GLY A 23 -43.35 -26.95 -60.34
CA GLY A 23 -43.82 -27.88 -61.36
C GLY A 23 -42.84 -28.98 -61.73
N VAL A 24 -43.23 -30.20 -61.37
CA VAL A 24 -42.98 -31.48 -62.04
C VAL A 24 -41.68 -32.22 -61.68
N GLU A 25 -41.85 -33.30 -60.91
CA GLU A 25 -40.93 -34.42 -60.78
C GLU A 25 -40.72 -35.07 -62.16
N GLU A 26 -39.66 -34.70 -62.87
CA GLU A 26 -39.15 -35.48 -63.99
C GLU A 26 -38.11 -36.49 -63.49
N GLU A 27 -38.47 -37.76 -63.62
CA GLU A 27 -37.63 -38.93 -63.37
C GLU A 27 -36.40 -38.88 -64.31
N TRP A 28 -35.27 -38.40 -63.79
CA TRP A 28 -34.04 -38.24 -64.57
C TRP A 28 -33.37 -39.60 -64.84
N LYS A 29 -33.32 -40.02 -66.10
CA LYS A 29 -32.46 -41.13 -66.57
C LYS A 29 -31.23 -40.55 -67.26
N PRO A 30 -29.99 -40.86 -66.81
CA PRO A 30 -28.79 -40.28 -67.39
C PRO A 30 -28.45 -40.96 -68.71
N ALA A 31 -29.07 -40.51 -69.80
CA ALA A 31 -28.58 -40.81 -71.15
C ALA A 31 -27.62 -39.68 -71.57
N ASN A 32 -26.32 -40.01 -71.65
CA ASN A 32 -25.22 -39.21 -72.25
C ASN A 32 -24.45 -38.24 -71.33
N LEU A 33 -23.93 -38.70 -70.18
CA LEU A 33 -22.82 -38.00 -69.50
C LEU A 33 -21.48 -38.42 -70.12
N THR A 34 -20.67 -37.45 -70.56
CA THR A 34 -19.28 -37.69 -70.97
C THR A 34 -18.42 -38.03 -69.74
N ALA A 35 -17.27 -38.70 -69.93
CA ALA A 35 -16.37 -39.06 -68.82
C ALA A 35 -15.88 -37.83 -68.01
N GLU A 36 -15.86 -36.65 -68.61
CA GLU A 36 -15.58 -35.38 -67.94
C GLU A 36 -16.76 -34.91 -67.09
N GLY A 37 -17.99 -34.99 -67.62
CA GLY A 37 -19.21 -34.67 -66.86
C GLY A 37 -19.36 -35.56 -65.63
N VAL A 38 -19.10 -36.86 -65.73
CA VAL A 38 -19.15 -37.76 -64.56
C VAL A 38 -18.19 -37.32 -63.45
N ARG A 39 -16.96 -36.91 -63.80
CA ARG A 39 -15.95 -36.45 -62.83
C ARG A 39 -16.33 -35.15 -62.14
N GLU A 40 -16.98 -34.23 -62.86
CA GLU A 40 -17.43 -32.95 -62.30
C GLU A 40 -18.59 -33.14 -61.30
N TRP A 41 -19.52 -34.05 -61.61
CA TRP A 41 -20.63 -34.39 -60.73
C TRP A 41 -20.20 -35.22 -59.51
N GLN A 42 -19.14 -36.01 -59.63
CA GLN A 42 -18.48 -36.65 -58.48
C GLN A 42 -17.82 -35.62 -57.55
N LYS A 43 -17.19 -34.56 -58.09
CA LYS A 43 -16.62 -33.46 -57.28
C LYS A 43 -17.70 -32.67 -56.52
N LEU A 44 -18.87 -32.50 -57.11
CA LEU A 44 -20.02 -31.85 -56.47
C LEU A 44 -20.75 -32.75 -55.47
N GLY A 45 -20.28 -34.00 -55.27
CA GLY A 45 -20.85 -34.94 -54.31
C GLY A 45 -22.21 -35.51 -54.71
N CYS A 46 -22.59 -35.38 -55.99
CA CYS A 46 -23.88 -35.85 -56.51
C CYS A 46 -23.83 -37.31 -57.02
N LEU A 47 -22.65 -37.77 -57.44
CA LEU A 47 -22.40 -39.12 -57.94
C LEU A 47 -21.42 -39.88 -57.06
N CYS A 48 -21.60 -41.19 -56.97
CA CYS A 48 -20.71 -42.06 -56.21
C CYS A 48 -19.32 -42.11 -56.87
N PRO A 49 -18.23 -41.98 -56.08
CA PRO A 49 -16.87 -42.13 -56.60
C PRO A 49 -16.51 -43.59 -56.93
N VAL A 50 -17.18 -44.57 -56.29
CA VAL A 50 -16.91 -46.00 -56.44
C VAL A 50 -17.82 -46.64 -57.49
N HIS A 51 -19.11 -46.31 -57.46
CA HIS A 51 -20.13 -46.87 -58.35
C HIS A 51 -20.48 -45.85 -59.45
N ILE A 52 -19.83 -45.97 -60.61
CA ILE A 52 -19.98 -45.03 -61.73
C ILE A 52 -21.43 -45.00 -62.19
N GLY A 53 -22.04 -43.80 -62.21
CA GLY A 53 -23.42 -43.59 -62.65
C GLY A 53 -24.46 -43.64 -61.53
N GLU A 54 -24.09 -44.08 -60.33
CA GLU A 54 -24.99 -44.09 -59.17
C GLU A 54 -25.04 -42.71 -58.49
N THR A 55 -26.23 -42.24 -58.17
CA THR A 55 -26.43 -41.00 -57.42
C THR A 55 -26.29 -41.23 -55.91
N VAL A 56 -25.79 -40.20 -55.23
CA VAL A 56 -25.64 -40.22 -53.78
C VAL A 56 -26.98 -39.84 -53.13
N CYS A 57 -27.68 -40.82 -52.58
CA CYS A 57 -29.03 -40.66 -52.02
C CYS A 57 -29.07 -40.70 -50.48
N PHE A 58 -28.01 -41.15 -49.82
CA PHE A 58 -27.97 -41.36 -48.37
C PHE A 58 -26.80 -40.64 -47.71
N PHE A 59 -26.95 -40.28 -46.43
CA PHE A 59 -25.87 -39.85 -45.55
C PHE A 59 -25.67 -40.89 -44.45
N CYS A 60 -24.48 -41.46 -44.39
CA CYS A 60 -24.07 -42.39 -43.34
C CYS A 60 -23.67 -41.58 -42.10
N VAL A 61 -24.47 -41.65 -41.04
CA VAL A 61 -24.25 -40.91 -39.78
C VAL A 61 -22.97 -41.39 -39.10
N ASP A 62 -22.73 -42.71 -39.09
CA ASP A 62 -21.57 -43.30 -38.40
C ASP A 62 -20.23 -42.93 -39.06
N CYS A 63 -20.23 -42.72 -40.38
CA CYS A 63 -19.03 -42.35 -41.15
C CYS A 63 -18.97 -40.86 -41.46
N MET A 64 -20.00 -40.09 -41.12
CA MET A 64 -20.16 -38.68 -41.47
C MET A 64 -19.92 -38.39 -42.96
N GLN A 65 -20.37 -39.29 -43.85
CA GLN A 65 -20.16 -39.18 -45.29
C GLN A 65 -21.39 -39.56 -46.10
N ALA A 66 -21.52 -38.99 -47.30
CA ALA A 66 -22.61 -39.29 -48.22
C ALA A 66 -22.30 -40.55 -49.05
N CYS A 67 -23.30 -41.43 -49.23
CA CYS A 67 -23.16 -42.71 -49.94
C CYS A 67 -24.33 -42.98 -50.91
N CYS A 68 -24.06 -43.72 -51.99
CA CYS A 68 -25.10 -44.21 -52.90
C CYS A 68 -25.79 -45.46 -52.34
N THR A 69 -26.88 -45.88 -52.98
CA THR A 69 -27.64 -47.08 -52.59
C THR A 69 -26.76 -48.32 -52.51
N VAL A 70 -25.86 -48.51 -53.48
CA VAL A 70 -24.96 -49.68 -53.51
C VAL A 70 -23.97 -49.66 -52.35
N CYS A 71 -23.26 -48.55 -52.12
CA CYS A 71 -22.40 -48.38 -50.95
C CYS A 71 -23.17 -48.56 -49.64
N GLY A 72 -24.43 -48.12 -49.59
CA GLY A 72 -25.34 -48.31 -48.48
C GLY A 72 -25.62 -49.79 -48.17
N MET A 73 -25.64 -50.66 -49.18
CA MET A 73 -25.93 -52.08 -49.05
C MET A 73 -24.67 -52.95 -48.89
N THR A 74 -23.51 -52.44 -49.29
CA THR A 74 -22.23 -53.16 -49.17
C THR A 74 -21.42 -52.64 -47.97
N ASP A 75 -20.71 -51.54 -48.15
CA ASP A 75 -19.69 -51.03 -47.23
C ASP A 75 -20.30 -50.39 -45.98
N HIS A 76 -21.55 -49.93 -46.09
CA HIS A 76 -22.30 -49.29 -45.02
C HIS A 76 -23.54 -50.11 -44.61
N TYR A 77 -23.56 -51.42 -44.87
CA TYR A 77 -24.73 -52.28 -44.64
C TYR A 77 -25.33 -52.11 -43.22
N ASN A 78 -24.48 -52.11 -42.18
CA ASN A 78 -24.87 -52.01 -40.77
C ASN A 78 -24.81 -50.59 -40.18
N HIS A 79 -24.53 -49.57 -40.99
CA HIS A 79 -24.45 -48.20 -40.48
C HIS A 79 -25.81 -47.51 -40.51
N GLN A 80 -26.02 -46.58 -39.58
CA GLN A 80 -27.16 -45.69 -39.59
C GLN A 80 -27.07 -44.76 -40.80
N LYS A 81 -28.06 -44.85 -41.68
CA LYS A 81 -28.15 -44.07 -42.92
C LYS A 81 -29.44 -43.25 -42.87
N LYS A 82 -29.35 -41.96 -43.19
CA LYS A 82 -30.50 -41.08 -43.39
C LYS A 82 -30.63 -40.75 -44.87
N HIS A 83 -31.84 -40.67 -45.39
CA HIS A 83 -32.05 -40.22 -46.78
C HIS A 83 -31.63 -38.75 -46.91
N ARG A 84 -31.09 -38.33 -48.06
CA ARG A 84 -30.58 -36.96 -48.26
C ARG A 84 -31.64 -35.90 -47.95
N GLY A 85 -32.91 -36.15 -48.28
CA GLY A 85 -34.02 -35.25 -47.95
C GLY A 85 -34.32 -35.13 -46.45
N GLU A 86 -33.97 -36.14 -45.65
CA GLU A 86 -34.19 -36.19 -44.20
C GLU A 86 -32.92 -35.83 -43.39
N ALA A 87 -31.75 -35.81 -44.03
CA ALA A 87 -30.48 -35.44 -43.40
C ALA A 87 -30.26 -33.91 -43.36
N ILE A 88 -31.01 -33.15 -44.17
CA ILE A 88 -30.86 -31.69 -44.32
C ILE A 88 -31.56 -30.84 -43.22
N PRO A 89 -32.54 -31.29 -42.42
CA PRO A 89 -33.06 -30.46 -41.33
C PRO A 89 -32.14 -30.37 -40.11
N ASP A 90 -31.26 -31.37 -39.88
CA ASP A 90 -30.44 -31.45 -38.66
C ASP A 90 -29.00 -30.90 -38.82
N GLY A 91 -28.57 -30.61 -40.05
CA GLY A 91 -27.19 -30.17 -40.35
C GLY A 91 -26.88 -28.71 -40.02
N GLN A 92 -27.86 -27.90 -39.60
CA GLN A 92 -27.65 -26.48 -39.26
C GLN A 92 -27.17 -26.25 -37.82
N PHE A 93 -27.12 -27.27 -36.97
CA PHE A 93 -26.82 -27.10 -35.54
C PHE A 93 -25.34 -27.32 -35.14
N GLY A 94 -24.44 -27.59 -36.08
CA GLY A 94 -23.02 -27.83 -35.75
C GLY A 94 -22.09 -26.62 -35.80
N HIS A 95 -22.43 -25.59 -36.58
CA HIS A 95 -21.49 -24.48 -36.87
C HIS A 95 -21.90 -23.12 -36.30
N THR A 96 -23.11 -22.98 -35.79
CA THR A 96 -23.63 -21.71 -35.24
C THR A 96 -23.19 -21.46 -33.79
N GLY A 97 -22.82 -22.50 -33.04
CA GLY A 97 -22.37 -22.37 -31.64
C GLY A 97 -20.89 -22.00 -31.45
N LEU A 98 -20.08 -22.04 -32.52
CA LEU A 98 -18.62 -21.81 -32.48
C LEU A 98 -18.20 -20.45 -33.02
N PHE A 99 -19.16 -19.59 -33.39
CA PHE A 99 -18.89 -18.30 -34.02
C PHE A 99 -19.45 -17.15 -33.16
N PHE A 100 -19.00 -17.04 -31.90
CA PHE A 100 -18.90 -15.70 -31.33
C PHE A 100 -17.79 -14.98 -32.10
N PRO A 101 -18.03 -13.81 -32.71
CA PRO A 101 -16.99 -13.10 -33.44
C PRO A 101 -15.80 -12.87 -32.49
N PRO A 102 -14.59 -13.36 -32.81
CA PRO A 102 -13.40 -13.14 -31.99
C PRO A 102 -13.20 -11.65 -31.65
N ASP A 103 -13.62 -10.79 -32.58
CA ASP A 103 -13.59 -9.33 -32.47
C ASP A 103 -14.37 -8.77 -31.28
N PHE A 104 -15.50 -9.40 -30.89
CA PHE A 104 -16.31 -8.92 -29.76
C PHE A 104 -15.61 -9.17 -28.41
N ILE A 105 -15.00 -10.35 -28.25
CA ILE A 105 -14.25 -10.69 -27.04
C ILE A 105 -12.99 -9.82 -26.95
N VAL A 106 -12.27 -9.66 -28.06
CA VAL A 106 -11.06 -8.83 -28.12
C VAL A 106 -11.38 -7.36 -27.85
N GLN A 107 -12.47 -6.80 -28.41
CA GLN A 107 -12.90 -5.43 -28.10
C GLN A 107 -13.31 -5.25 -26.63
N GLY A 108 -14.00 -6.22 -26.03
CA GLY A 108 -14.35 -6.18 -24.61
C GLY A 108 -13.12 -6.14 -23.71
N VAL A 109 -12.14 -6.99 -23.99
CA VAL A 109 -10.86 -7.02 -23.25
C VAL A 109 -10.06 -5.74 -23.46
N LEU A 110 -9.97 -5.22 -24.68
CA LEU A 110 -9.28 -3.96 -24.97
C LEU A 110 -9.92 -2.77 -24.24
N LYS A 111 -11.25 -2.73 -24.17
CA LYS A 111 -11.97 -1.68 -23.44
C LYS A 111 -11.68 -1.76 -21.95
N SER A 112 -11.77 -2.95 -21.36
CA SER A 112 -11.44 -3.17 -19.93
C SER A 112 -9.99 -2.79 -19.63
N LEU A 113 -9.05 -3.20 -20.48
CA LEU A 113 -7.64 -2.88 -20.31
C LEU A 113 -7.39 -1.37 -20.38
N ASN A 114 -8.09 -0.67 -21.28
CA ASN A 114 -7.96 0.78 -21.38
C ASN A 114 -8.57 1.51 -20.17
N GLU A 115 -9.67 1.01 -19.61
CA GLU A 115 -10.25 1.52 -18.35
C GLU A 115 -9.28 1.29 -17.18
N ASP A 116 -8.65 0.11 -17.10
CA ASP A 116 -7.64 -0.20 -16.08
C ASP A 116 -6.40 0.69 -16.22
N LEU A 117 -5.91 0.91 -17.45
CA LEU A 117 -4.80 1.83 -17.72
C LEU A 117 -5.12 3.25 -17.27
N GLN A 118 -6.31 3.77 -17.59
CA GLN A 118 -6.76 5.08 -17.12
C GLN A 118 -6.89 5.14 -15.60
N HIS A 119 -7.40 4.07 -14.98
CA HIS A 119 -7.49 3.98 -13.53
C HIS A 119 -6.10 4.03 -12.88
N VAL A 120 -5.12 3.29 -13.41
CA VAL A 120 -3.73 3.35 -12.92
C VAL A 120 -3.14 4.74 -13.12
N ASP A 121 -3.35 5.36 -14.29
CA ASP A 121 -2.81 6.68 -14.62
C ASP A 121 -3.38 7.80 -13.72
N ILE A 122 -4.65 7.67 -13.30
CA ILE A 122 -5.30 8.62 -12.38
C ILE A 122 -4.94 8.33 -10.91
N HIS A 123 -4.89 7.06 -10.50
CA HIS A 123 -4.74 6.70 -9.09
C HIS A 123 -3.30 6.73 -8.60
N THR A 124 -2.32 6.43 -9.46
CA THR A 124 -0.89 6.50 -9.12
C THR A 124 -0.44 7.90 -8.68
N PRO A 125 -0.72 8.99 -9.42
CA PRO A 125 -0.34 10.33 -8.99
C PRO A 125 -1.12 10.78 -7.74
N LYS A 126 -2.41 10.42 -7.62
CA LYS A 126 -3.21 10.69 -6.41
C LYS A 126 -2.63 9.99 -5.17
N ALA A 127 -2.22 8.73 -5.29
CA ALA A 127 -1.58 8.00 -4.21
C ALA A 127 -0.22 8.63 -3.84
N SER A 128 0.59 8.98 -4.84
CA SER A 128 1.86 9.69 -4.64
C SER A 128 1.67 11.02 -3.90
N GLU A 129 0.68 11.81 -4.28
CA GLU A 129 0.39 13.09 -3.63
C GLU A 129 -0.09 12.90 -2.18
N ARG A 130 -0.94 11.89 -1.91
CA ARG A 130 -1.34 11.55 -0.54
C ARG A 130 -0.15 11.15 0.33
N VAL A 131 0.82 10.41 -0.22
CA VAL A 131 2.06 10.05 0.48
C VAL A 131 2.88 11.31 0.77
N LYS A 132 3.07 12.19 -0.22
CA LYS A 132 3.79 13.46 -0.05
C LYS A 132 3.14 14.34 1.02
N GLN A 133 1.82 14.48 0.98
CA GLN A 133 1.05 15.25 1.97
C GLN A 133 1.15 14.64 3.37
N CYS A 134 1.11 13.31 3.48
CA CYS A 134 1.30 12.63 4.76
C CYS A 134 2.71 12.90 5.32
N ILE A 135 3.74 12.79 4.49
CA ILE A 135 5.13 13.06 4.88
C ILE A 135 5.30 14.52 5.33
N SER A 136 4.79 15.49 4.56
CA SER A 136 4.92 16.91 4.89
C SER A 136 4.18 17.27 6.19
N SER A 137 3.02 16.67 6.43
CA SER A 137 2.28 16.80 7.69
C SER A 137 3.11 16.28 8.88
N HIS A 138 3.71 15.09 8.76
CA HIS A 138 4.57 14.53 9.80
C HIS A 138 5.82 15.37 10.04
N GLN A 139 6.46 15.87 8.99
CA GLN A 139 7.63 16.76 9.11
C GLN A 139 7.28 18.04 9.87
N THR A 140 6.11 18.62 9.59
CA THR A 140 5.63 19.84 10.28
C THR A 140 5.32 19.57 11.75
N ALA A 141 4.66 18.44 12.05
CA ALA A 141 4.39 18.02 13.42
C ALA A 141 5.67 17.79 14.22
N LEU A 142 6.66 17.10 13.63
CA LEU A 142 7.98 16.88 14.26
C LEU A 142 8.73 18.19 14.48
N ALA A 143 8.70 19.11 13.52
CA ALA A 143 9.32 20.43 13.66
C ALA A 143 8.67 21.27 14.76
N ALA A 144 7.34 21.20 14.92
CA ALA A 144 6.63 21.83 16.02
C ALA A 144 7.01 21.23 17.38
N GLN A 145 7.06 19.89 17.48
CA GLN A 145 7.46 19.20 18.70
C GLN A 145 8.92 19.53 19.10
N LYS A 146 9.84 19.56 18.12
CA LYS A 146 11.23 19.96 18.35
C LYS A 146 11.32 21.38 18.93
N ARG A 147 10.61 22.35 18.34
CA ARG A 147 10.57 23.73 18.84
C ARG A 147 10.04 23.79 20.27
N SER A 148 8.92 23.13 20.54
CA SER A 148 8.32 23.07 21.88
C SER A 148 9.27 22.50 22.94
N LEU A 149 10.02 21.44 22.61
CA LEU A 149 11.02 20.87 23.52
C LEU A 149 12.19 21.83 23.78
N ILE A 150 12.66 22.53 22.76
CA ILE A 150 13.72 23.55 22.90
C ILE A 150 13.24 24.69 23.80
N ASP A 151 12.01 25.16 23.60
CA ASP A 151 11.41 26.23 24.40
C ASP A 151 11.28 25.80 25.87
N HIS A 152 10.88 24.57 26.12
CA HIS A 152 10.81 24.01 27.48
C HIS A 152 12.19 23.97 28.15
N ILE A 153 13.23 23.47 27.46
CA ILE A 153 14.60 23.45 27.97
C ILE A 153 15.07 24.88 28.31
N ASN A 154 14.81 25.83 27.42
CA ASN A 154 15.18 27.23 27.63
C ASN A 154 14.43 27.87 28.81
N ALA A 155 13.15 27.54 28.99
CA ALA A 155 12.35 27.99 30.13
C ALA A 155 12.91 27.46 31.45
N VAL A 156 13.22 26.16 31.53
CA VAL A 156 13.82 25.56 32.73
C VAL A 156 15.20 26.15 33.01
N LYS A 157 16.06 26.30 31.97
CA LYS A 157 17.36 26.97 32.10
C LYS A 157 17.21 28.37 32.69
N LYS A 158 16.28 29.17 32.16
CA LYS A 158 16.02 30.54 32.63
C LYS A 158 15.54 30.56 34.08
N ALA A 159 14.65 29.64 34.46
CA ALA A 159 14.16 29.51 35.84
C ALA A 159 15.30 29.13 36.80
N ARG A 160 16.12 28.14 36.44
CA ARG A 160 17.29 27.71 37.23
C ARG A 160 18.32 28.82 37.40
N LEU A 161 18.62 29.57 36.34
CA LEU A 161 19.53 30.73 36.43
C LEU A 161 18.99 31.80 37.38
N LYS A 162 17.70 32.15 37.28
CA LYS A 162 17.08 33.11 38.20
C LYS A 162 17.14 32.62 39.65
N TYR A 163 16.91 31.33 39.89
CA TYR A 163 17.02 30.74 41.21
C TYR A 163 18.43 30.85 41.78
N LEU A 164 19.43 30.41 41.01
CA LEU A 164 20.84 30.48 41.42
C LEU A 164 21.29 31.93 41.68
N GLN A 165 20.84 32.89 40.87
CA GLN A 165 21.11 34.31 41.10
C GLN A 165 20.49 34.82 42.41
N ARG A 166 19.27 34.38 42.76
CA ARG A 166 18.66 34.74 44.06
C ARG A 166 19.44 34.14 45.22
N GLN A 167 19.85 32.87 45.10
CA GLN A 167 20.67 32.21 46.11
C GLN A 167 22.03 32.88 46.28
N GLN A 168 22.69 33.25 45.18
CA GLN A 168 23.94 34.00 45.21
C GLN A 168 23.77 35.33 45.95
N LYS A 169 22.73 36.11 45.65
CA LYS A 169 22.44 37.37 46.34
C LYS A 169 22.19 37.15 47.84
N HIS A 170 21.47 36.09 48.20
CA HIS A 170 21.19 35.76 49.59
C HIS A 170 22.47 35.39 50.37
N LEU A 171 23.35 34.59 49.76
CA LEU A 171 24.66 34.24 50.32
C LEU A 171 25.54 35.47 50.48
N HIS A 172 25.59 36.35 49.48
CA HIS A 172 26.37 37.57 49.55
C HIS A 172 25.93 38.45 50.72
N LYS A 173 24.62 38.68 50.86
CA LYS A 173 24.06 39.43 51.99
C LYS A 173 24.38 38.78 53.33
N THR A 174 24.27 37.45 53.42
CA THR A 174 24.59 36.71 54.66
C THR A 174 26.08 36.81 55.00
N PHE A 175 26.95 36.79 53.99
CA PHE A 175 28.38 36.98 54.16
C PHE A 175 28.73 38.40 54.62
N GLU A 176 28.09 39.43 54.07
CA GLU A 176 28.22 40.82 54.53
C GLU A 176 27.82 40.94 56.01
N GLU A 177 26.70 40.34 56.41
CA GLU A 177 26.23 40.35 57.80
C GLU A 177 27.16 39.59 58.75
N LEU A 178 27.72 38.45 58.33
CA LEU A 178 28.75 37.72 59.08
C LEU A 178 30.02 38.57 59.24
N THR A 179 30.44 39.24 58.18
CA THR A 179 31.62 40.13 58.20
C THR A 179 31.41 41.31 59.13
N ALA A 180 30.23 41.92 59.10
CA ALA A 180 29.84 42.99 60.01
C ALA A 180 29.78 42.51 61.48
N THR A 181 29.25 41.31 61.72
CA THR A 181 29.20 40.70 63.05
C THR A 181 30.61 40.39 63.57
N ARG A 182 31.49 39.88 62.72
CA ARG A 182 32.91 39.67 63.06
C ARG A 182 33.60 40.99 63.41
N ALA A 183 33.42 42.03 62.60
CA ALA A 183 33.99 43.35 62.87
C ALA A 183 33.45 43.96 64.16
N HIS A 184 32.18 43.70 64.48
CA HIS A 184 31.59 44.10 65.75
C HIS A 184 32.25 43.38 66.94
N ILE A 185 32.39 42.06 66.89
CA ILE A 185 33.08 41.27 67.94
C ILE A 185 34.52 41.74 68.12
N GLN A 186 35.25 41.94 67.02
CA GLN A 186 36.65 42.36 67.03
C GLN A 186 36.85 43.66 67.82
N LYS A 187 35.92 44.62 67.73
CA LYS A 187 36.00 45.87 68.50
C LYS A 187 36.04 45.66 70.01
N TYR A 188 35.31 44.66 70.52
CA TYR A 188 35.30 44.33 71.95
C TYR A 188 36.50 43.49 72.35
N THR A 189 36.99 42.65 71.44
CA THR A 189 38.22 41.88 71.66
C THR A 189 39.47 42.77 71.68
N ASP A 190 39.47 43.85 70.90
CA ASP A 190 40.57 44.81 70.86
C ASP A 190 40.50 45.85 72.00
N SER A 191 39.37 45.97 72.69
CA SER A 191 39.22 46.84 73.88
C SER A 191 39.50 46.07 75.16
N ASP A 192 40.26 46.65 76.09
CA ASP A 192 40.63 46.05 77.39
C ASP A 192 39.47 46.08 78.42
N ASP A 193 38.22 46.13 77.96
CA ASP A 193 37.01 46.21 78.80
C ASP A 193 36.20 44.91 78.75
N ASP A 194 36.56 43.98 79.63
CA ASP A 194 35.92 42.68 79.80
C ASP A 194 34.41 42.76 80.10
N PHE A 195 33.95 43.81 80.78
CA PHE A 195 32.54 43.97 81.10
C PHE A 195 31.71 44.29 79.85
N SER A 196 32.26 45.11 78.95
CA SER A 196 31.63 45.40 77.66
C SER A 196 31.58 44.16 76.75
N PHE A 197 32.64 43.33 76.78
CA PHE A 197 32.69 42.07 76.04
C PHE A 197 31.61 41.09 76.52
N LEU A 198 31.53 40.84 77.83
CA LEU A 198 30.52 39.95 78.43
C LEU A 198 29.08 40.46 78.21
N ALA A 199 28.87 41.78 78.24
CA ALA A 199 27.57 42.38 77.92
C ALA A 199 27.18 42.15 76.44
N SER A 200 28.16 42.11 75.52
CA SER A 200 27.94 41.90 74.09
C SER A 200 27.80 40.42 73.68
N GLU A 201 28.33 39.49 74.48
CA GLU A 201 28.40 38.06 74.19
C GLU A 201 27.03 37.50 73.79
N LYS A 202 26.01 37.69 74.63
CA LYS A 202 24.65 37.18 74.40
C LYS A 202 24.07 37.64 73.05
N GLU A 203 24.31 38.90 72.68
CA GLU A 203 23.82 39.46 71.41
C GLU A 203 24.60 38.90 70.21
N THR A 204 25.91 38.70 70.35
CA THR A 204 26.74 38.11 69.27
C THR A 204 26.41 36.64 69.06
N THR A 205 26.22 35.85 70.12
CA THR A 205 25.79 34.45 70.03
C THR A 205 24.41 34.35 69.37
N ARG A 206 23.48 35.24 69.71
CA ARG A 206 22.16 35.31 69.06
C ARG A 206 22.29 35.57 67.56
N ARG A 207 23.06 36.58 67.15
CA ARG A 207 23.25 36.92 65.73
C ARG A 207 23.89 35.77 64.94
N VAL A 208 24.89 35.11 65.51
CA VAL A 208 25.54 33.95 64.88
C VAL A 208 24.57 32.78 64.75
N ALA A 209 23.77 32.50 65.78
CA ALA A 209 22.75 31.46 65.73
C ALA A 209 21.69 31.72 64.65
N GLU A 210 21.19 32.96 64.55
CA GLU A 210 20.22 33.38 63.53
C GLU A 210 20.78 33.26 62.10
N LEU A 211 22.06 33.62 61.90
CA LEU A 211 22.73 33.47 60.62
C LEU A 211 22.94 31.99 60.27
N ASN A 212 23.31 31.16 61.24
CA ASN A 212 23.48 29.73 61.04
C ASN A 212 22.16 29.03 60.68
N GLU A 213 21.06 29.37 61.36
CA GLU A 213 19.74 28.84 61.05
C GLU A 213 19.30 29.21 59.63
N ARG A 214 19.54 30.45 59.20
CA ARG A 214 19.26 30.89 57.83
C ARG A 214 20.07 30.13 56.78
N CYS A 215 21.37 29.93 57.01
CA CYS A 215 22.22 29.12 56.14
C CYS A 215 21.73 27.67 56.06
N SER A 216 21.26 27.11 57.18
CA SER A 216 20.77 25.74 57.25
C SER A 216 19.49 25.51 56.43
N LYS A 217 18.67 26.55 56.24
CA LYS A 217 17.44 26.51 55.44
C LYS A 217 17.70 26.62 53.93
N MET A 218 18.94 26.87 53.49
CA MET A 218 19.29 26.89 52.07
C MET A 218 19.42 25.47 51.50
N VAL A 219 18.30 24.86 51.13
CA VAL A 219 18.30 23.59 50.39
C VAL A 219 18.38 23.88 48.88
N LEU A 220 19.32 23.24 48.20
CA LEU A 220 19.38 23.27 46.74
C LEU A 220 18.28 22.36 46.16
N PRO A 221 17.41 22.86 45.26
CA PRO A 221 16.43 22.04 44.59
C PRO A 221 17.16 20.98 43.75
N THR A 222 16.68 19.75 43.86
CA THR A 222 17.16 18.58 43.12
C THR A 222 16.71 18.65 41.66
N GLU A 223 17.24 17.79 40.79
CA GLU A 223 16.81 17.74 39.39
C GLU A 223 15.33 17.37 39.23
N GLU A 224 14.78 16.62 40.19
CA GLU A 224 13.37 16.22 40.26
C GLU A 224 12.45 17.42 40.52
N ASP A 225 12.91 18.41 41.30
CA ASP A 225 12.16 19.64 41.58
C ASP A 225 11.99 20.53 40.34
N TRP A 226 12.82 20.31 39.31
CA TRP A 226 12.74 21.04 38.03
C TRP A 226 11.97 20.28 36.96
N GLY A 227 11.53 19.05 37.22
CA GLY A 227 10.80 18.21 36.26
C GLY A 227 11.56 17.87 35.00
N LEU A 228 12.90 17.96 35.01
CA LEU A 228 13.77 17.67 33.86
C LEU A 228 13.88 16.18 33.51
N ASP A 229 13.47 15.35 34.45
CA ASP A 229 13.33 13.91 34.40
C ASP A 229 12.09 13.46 33.62
N LYS A 230 11.11 14.35 33.39
CA LYS A 230 9.85 14.04 32.68
C LYS A 230 9.82 14.70 31.31
N ILE A 231 9.88 13.90 30.24
CA ILE A 231 9.62 14.38 28.88
C ILE A 231 8.18 14.02 28.51
N ARG A 232 7.39 15.02 28.12
CA ARG A 232 6.11 14.77 27.44
C ARG A 232 6.36 14.39 25.99
N VAL A 233 6.07 13.15 25.65
CA VAL A 233 6.16 12.62 24.29
C VAL A 233 4.75 12.34 23.78
N VAL A 234 4.44 12.75 22.55
CA VAL A 234 3.17 12.38 21.94
C VAL A 234 3.26 10.95 21.44
N ARG A 235 2.38 10.07 21.93
CA ARG A 235 2.25 8.68 21.48
C ARG A 235 0.79 8.45 21.11
N ASN A 236 0.53 8.05 19.87
CA ASN A 236 -0.83 7.83 19.34
C ASN A 236 -1.78 9.03 19.53
N GLY A 237 -1.28 10.25 19.33
CA GLY A 237 -2.08 11.48 19.49
C GLY A 237 -2.35 11.89 20.95
N GLN A 238 -1.79 11.18 21.94
CA GLN A 238 -1.90 11.53 23.36
C GLN A 238 -0.54 11.94 23.94
N TYR A 239 -0.52 12.95 24.80
CA TYR A 239 0.68 13.33 25.54
C TYR A 239 0.92 12.32 26.66
N VAL A 240 2.08 11.66 26.63
CA VAL A 240 2.52 10.71 27.65
C VAL A 240 3.79 11.25 28.30
N GLU A 241 3.81 11.36 29.63
CA GLU A 241 5.04 11.68 30.37
C GLU A 241 5.91 10.42 30.47
N VAL A 242 7.14 10.53 29.95
CA VAL A 242 8.13 9.46 29.98
C VAL A 242 9.28 9.91 30.88
N ASN A 243 9.52 9.16 31.95
CA ASN A 243 10.66 9.37 32.82
C ASN A 243 11.96 8.98 32.09
N ARG A 244 12.96 9.87 32.09
CA ARG A 244 14.29 9.62 31.49
C ARG A 244 15.06 8.45 32.12
N GLY A 245 14.61 7.90 33.25
CA GLY A 245 15.44 7.07 34.13
C GLY A 245 15.17 5.56 34.19
N ARG A 246 14.10 4.99 33.62
CA ARG A 246 13.87 3.53 33.71
C ARG A 246 13.87 2.89 32.33
N ARG A 247 15.02 2.35 31.94
CA ARG A 247 15.09 1.31 30.90
C ARG A 247 14.12 0.20 31.34
N PRO A 248 13.10 -0.17 30.54
CA PRO A 248 12.38 -1.40 30.82
C PRO A 248 13.42 -2.54 30.85
N PRO A 249 13.32 -3.49 31.80
CA PRO A 249 14.27 -4.59 31.87
C PRO A 249 14.33 -5.27 30.50
N PRO A 250 15.54 -5.65 30.03
CA PRO A 250 15.66 -6.35 28.76
C PRO A 250 14.75 -7.57 28.80
N ARG A 251 13.86 -7.69 27.81
CA ARG A 251 13.04 -8.89 27.68
C ARG A 251 13.98 -10.10 27.60
N PRO A 252 13.71 -11.19 28.33
CA PRO A 252 14.53 -12.38 28.24
C PRO A 252 14.62 -12.83 26.76
N PRO A 253 15.81 -13.22 26.30
CA PRO A 253 16.00 -13.68 24.93
C PRO A 253 15.08 -14.89 24.69
N ARG A 254 14.36 -14.87 23.56
CA ARG A 254 13.58 -16.04 23.14
C ARG A 254 14.55 -17.20 22.86
N PRO A 255 14.25 -18.43 23.28
CA PRO A 255 15.07 -19.59 22.98
C PRO A 255 15.23 -19.72 21.47
N GLY A 256 16.48 -19.84 20.98
CA GLY A 256 16.78 -20.15 19.57
C GLY A 256 17.37 -19.01 18.73
N VAL A 257 17.54 -17.79 19.25
CA VAL A 257 18.15 -16.68 18.49
C VAL A 257 19.62 -16.49 18.88
N LYS A 258 20.54 -16.89 17.99
CA LYS A 258 21.96 -16.52 18.09
C LYS A 258 22.10 -15.04 17.74
N THR A 259 22.35 -14.19 18.73
CA THR A 259 22.72 -12.79 18.50
C THR A 259 24.23 -12.67 18.29
N LEU A 260 24.65 -12.20 17.10
CA LEU A 260 25.98 -11.68 16.88
C LEU A 260 26.10 -10.37 17.69
N GLN A 261 26.92 -10.36 18.74
CA GLN A 261 27.18 -9.16 19.52
C GLN A 261 28.27 -8.34 18.82
N ASP A 262 27.85 -7.34 18.04
CA ASP A 262 28.72 -6.21 17.70
C ASP A 262 28.33 -5.02 18.61
N PRO A 263 29.20 -4.60 19.53
CA PRO A 263 28.90 -3.55 20.51
C PRO A 263 28.83 -2.13 19.91
N THR A 264 29.08 -1.96 18.61
CA THR A 264 29.05 -0.63 17.97
C THR A 264 27.74 -0.32 17.22
N PHE A 265 26.82 -1.29 17.10
CA PHE A 265 25.61 -1.11 16.29
C PHE A 265 24.42 -0.54 17.08
N ARG A 266 24.14 0.76 16.91
CA ARG A 266 22.91 1.40 17.41
C ARG A 266 21.74 1.15 16.44
N ALA A 267 21.03 0.04 16.60
CA ALA A 267 19.80 -0.20 15.85
C ALA A 267 18.61 0.60 16.45
N THR A 268 18.25 1.73 15.85
CA THR A 268 16.93 2.34 16.03
C THR A 268 15.90 1.52 15.27
N SER A 269 15.13 0.68 15.97
CA SER A 269 14.01 -0.03 15.35
C SER A 269 12.78 0.88 15.32
N VAL A 270 12.27 1.15 14.12
CA VAL A 270 11.00 1.85 13.90
C VAL A 270 10.00 0.79 13.46
N LYS A 271 8.92 0.62 14.24
CA LYS A 271 7.86 -0.32 13.90
C LYS A 271 6.81 0.42 13.07
N LEU A 272 6.74 0.10 11.79
CA LEU A 272 5.75 0.65 10.87
C LEU A 272 4.67 -0.41 10.62
N HIS A 273 3.41 -0.03 10.82
CA HIS A 273 2.27 -0.87 10.49
C HIS A 273 1.77 -0.48 9.10
N PHE A 274 1.75 -1.44 8.18
CA PHE A 274 1.20 -1.28 6.84
C PHE A 274 0.04 -2.25 6.66
N SER A 275 -1.07 -1.76 6.10
CA SER A 275 -2.10 -2.61 5.49
C SER A 275 -1.84 -2.62 3.99
N LEU A 276 -1.01 -3.54 3.54
CA LEU A 276 -0.75 -3.78 2.12
C LEU A 276 -1.08 -5.24 1.81
N GLU A 277 -1.60 -5.47 0.61
CA GLU A 277 -1.68 -6.81 0.02
C GLU A 277 -0.29 -7.47 0.00
N PRO A 278 -0.18 -8.80 0.15
CA PRO A 278 1.10 -9.51 0.30
C PRO A 278 2.12 -9.18 -0.81
N ASP A 279 1.66 -9.07 -2.05
CA ASP A 279 2.51 -8.81 -3.21
C ASP A 279 3.04 -7.38 -3.24
N MET A 280 2.21 -6.42 -2.83
CA MET A 280 2.62 -5.01 -2.69
C MET A 280 3.60 -4.83 -1.53
N PHE A 281 3.41 -5.57 -0.43
CA PHE A 281 4.34 -5.55 0.69
C PHE A 281 5.71 -6.12 0.26
N ALA A 282 5.73 -7.22 -0.49
CA ALA A 282 6.96 -7.81 -1.02
C ALA A 282 7.68 -6.89 -2.03
N ALA A 283 6.94 -6.16 -2.86
CA ALA A 283 7.50 -5.15 -3.76
C ALA A 283 8.09 -3.96 -2.98
N PHE A 284 7.37 -3.47 -1.97
CA PHE A 284 7.82 -2.38 -1.09
C PHE A 284 9.12 -2.73 -0.34
N VAL A 285 9.20 -3.92 0.27
CA VAL A 285 10.40 -4.36 0.98
C VAL A 285 11.60 -4.48 0.02
N ARG A 286 11.40 -5.00 -1.20
CA ARG A 286 12.47 -5.09 -2.22
C ARG A 286 12.98 -3.71 -2.64
N ALA A 287 12.08 -2.76 -2.87
CA ALA A 287 12.44 -1.38 -3.22
C ALA A 287 13.21 -0.70 -2.08
N CYS A 288 12.76 -0.85 -0.83
CA CYS A 288 13.47 -0.30 0.33
C CYS A 288 14.86 -0.92 0.52
N CYS A 289 15.02 -2.23 0.30
CA CYS A 289 16.33 -2.88 0.38
C CYS A 289 17.31 -2.39 -0.71
N GLN A 290 16.80 -2.09 -1.92
CA GLN A 290 17.62 -1.53 -3.00
C GLN A 290 18.08 -0.10 -2.71
N GLU A 291 17.23 0.74 -2.14
CA GLU A 291 17.57 2.14 -1.85
C GLU A 291 18.43 2.31 -0.58
N LEU A 292 18.22 1.48 0.44
CA LEU A 292 18.91 1.66 1.73
C LEU A 292 20.31 1.03 1.77
N GLY A 293 20.65 0.15 0.82
CA GLY A 293 21.93 -0.57 0.76
C GLY A 293 22.18 -1.47 1.97
N GLU A 294 23.32 -2.18 1.99
CA GLU A 294 23.69 -3.20 3.01
C GLU A 294 23.78 -2.68 4.47
N LYS A 295 23.59 -1.38 4.70
CA LYS A 295 23.72 -0.76 6.02
C LYS A 295 22.47 -0.92 6.90
N TYR A 296 21.33 -1.32 6.35
CA TYR A 296 20.07 -1.41 7.10
C TYR A 296 19.40 -2.79 6.93
N TRP A 297 19.11 -3.43 8.06
CA TRP A 297 18.42 -4.72 8.10
C TRP A 297 16.92 -4.50 8.33
N LEU A 298 16.11 -4.78 7.31
CA LEU A 298 14.65 -4.82 7.43
C LEU A 298 14.25 -6.14 8.09
N ARG A 299 13.75 -6.06 9.34
CA ARG A 299 13.19 -7.22 10.05
C ARG A 299 11.67 -7.21 9.92
N VAL A 300 11.15 -8.11 9.09
CA VAL A 300 9.71 -8.35 8.94
C VAL A 300 9.22 -9.21 10.12
N GLN A 301 8.14 -8.80 10.78
CA GLN A 301 7.47 -9.52 11.86
C GLN A 301 6.01 -9.77 11.51
#